data_AF-A0A6N8HKF2-F1
#
_entry.id   AF-A0A6N8HKF2-F1
#
_cell.length_a   1.000
_cell.length_b   1.000
_cell.length_c   1.000
_cell.angle_alpha   90.00
_cell.angle_beta   90.00
_cell.angle_gamma   90.00
#
_symmetry.space_group_name_H-M   'P 1'
#
loop_
_entity.id
_entity.type
_entity.pdbx_description
1 polymer ?
#
loop_
_entity_poly.entity_id
_entity_poly.type
_entity_poly.pdbx_seq_one_letter_code
_entity_poly.pdbx_strand_id
1 'polypeptide(L)'
;MKILILPYLFMSVVYALLNAETWTVKEVLFQIAGSIFLGKSAVYFILIIFQFYLLHIFCARYLSQWSGKVVIPVAFVINAGYLAFFNFTDAPSHAVGDYFWNVGYWMPFVGWLFYFVLGFYGGKNYEAIVAMLRSKWILIIPGIALAGMLLMNKYFMISPDSKRVDMLLYACSVIFSIMFIGIRFQRVPRFIMLISNYSFSIFLLNMFFFVLISYVEPPVFLNIATYSISAFIITLVLCIGTTYVFNQFRFGKYFVGAVMPFKVAHTERYDEVTLRRGLK
;
A
#
# COMPACT_ATOMS: atom_id res chain seq x y z
N MET A 1 7.77 -15.63 -5.57
CA MET A 1 8.45 -15.12 -4.36
C MET A 1 9.86 -14.54 -4.61
N LYS A 2 10.75 -15.19 -5.40
CA LYS A 2 12.13 -14.67 -5.62
C LYS A 2 12.21 -13.21 -6.12
N ILE A 3 11.29 -12.81 -7.00
CA ILE A 3 11.21 -11.45 -7.57
C ILE A 3 10.80 -10.40 -6.52
N LEU A 4 10.21 -10.82 -5.39
CA LEU A 4 9.75 -9.93 -4.33
C LEU A 4 10.75 -9.89 -3.16
N ILE A 5 11.28 -11.06 -2.76
CA ILE A 5 12.21 -11.19 -1.62
C ILE A 5 13.56 -10.53 -1.90
N LEU A 6 14.17 -10.77 -3.06
CA LEU A 6 15.53 -10.27 -3.31
C LEU A 6 15.58 -8.73 -3.35
N PRO A 7 14.70 -8.03 -4.09
CA PRO A 7 14.65 -6.56 -4.05
C PRO A 7 14.30 -6.01 -2.66
N TYR A 8 13.42 -6.69 -1.93
CA TYR A 8 13.09 -6.32 -0.56
C TYR A 8 14.31 -6.37 0.36
N LEU A 9 15.07 -7.47 0.35
CA LEU A 9 16.27 -7.61 1.18
C LEU A 9 17.33 -6.56 0.82
N PHE A 10 17.57 -6.37 -0.49
CA PHE A 10 18.51 -5.36 -0.96
C PHE A 10 18.11 -3.95 -0.50
N MET A 11 16.86 -3.56 -0.74
CA MET A 11 16.38 -2.23 -0.33
C MET A 11 16.31 -2.08 1.19
N SER A 12 16.06 -3.14 1.95
CA SER A 12 16.14 -3.10 3.41
C SER A 12 17.54 -2.78 3.90
N VAL A 13 18.58 -3.30 3.22
CA VAL A 13 19.98 -2.93 3.50
C VAL A 13 20.22 -1.47 3.11
N VAL A 14 19.77 -1.02 1.94
CA VAL A 14 19.91 0.38 1.52
C VAL A 14 19.27 1.34 2.53
N TYR A 15 18.05 1.06 2.98
CA TYR A 15 17.37 1.90 3.97
C TYR A 15 18.04 1.84 5.34
N ALA A 16 18.56 0.68 5.76
CA ALA A 16 19.32 0.57 6.99
C ALA A 16 20.59 1.43 6.97
N LEU A 17 21.28 1.49 5.82
CA LEU A 17 22.46 2.34 5.63
C LEU A 17 22.10 3.83 5.59
N LEU A 18 20.97 4.19 4.97
CA LEU A 18 20.50 5.58 4.96
C LEU A 18 20.08 6.09 6.34
N ASN A 19 19.54 5.22 7.17
CA ASN A 19 19.08 5.55 8.53
C ASN A 19 20.16 5.35 9.60
N ALA A 20 21.36 4.89 9.23
CA ALA A 20 22.43 4.68 10.18
C ALA A 20 23.00 6.02 10.66
N GLU A 21 22.75 6.36 11.93
CA GLU A 21 23.31 7.56 12.55
C GLU A 21 24.82 7.42 12.81
N THR A 22 25.28 6.20 13.05
CA THR A 22 26.70 5.89 13.26
C THR A 22 27.16 4.71 12.39
N TRP A 23 28.36 4.82 11.84
CA TRP A 23 28.95 3.81 10.94
C TRP A 23 29.71 2.71 11.68
N THR A 24 29.20 2.28 12.84
CA THR A 24 29.77 1.13 13.55
C THR A 24 29.18 -0.17 13.00
N VAL A 25 29.99 -1.24 12.94
CA VAL A 25 29.53 -2.54 12.43
C VAL A 25 28.32 -3.05 13.20
N LYS A 26 28.31 -2.87 14.52
CA LYS A 26 27.20 -3.29 15.39
C LYS A 26 25.90 -2.55 15.05
N GLU A 27 25.96 -1.23 14.92
CA GLU A 27 24.78 -0.41 14.61
C GLU A 27 24.23 -0.73 13.23
N VAL A 28 25.09 -0.81 12.22
CA VAL A 28 24.68 -1.16 10.85
C VAL A 28 24.00 -2.52 10.79
N LEU A 29 24.56 -3.54 11.47
CA LEU A 29 23.94 -4.87 11.53
C LEU A 29 22.58 -4.83 12.26
N PHE A 30 22.47 -4.06 13.34
CA PHE A 30 21.22 -3.88 14.06
C PHE A 30 20.15 -3.19 13.20
N GLN A 31 20.51 -2.16 12.45
CA GLN A 31 19.62 -1.45 11.52
C GLN A 31 19.18 -2.35 10.35
N ILE A 32 20.09 -3.16 9.81
CA ILE A 32 19.76 -4.14 8.76
C ILE A 32 18.75 -5.16 9.30
N ALA A 33 19.01 -5.74 10.48
CA ALA A 33 18.10 -6.69 11.10
C ALA A 33 16.74 -6.05 11.40
N GLY A 34 16.73 -4.82 11.92
CA GLY A 34 15.51 -4.06 12.17
C GLY A 34 14.72 -3.76 10.90
N SER A 35 15.40 -3.45 9.80
CA SER A 35 14.77 -3.17 8.51
C SER A 35 14.18 -4.42 7.86
N ILE A 36 14.82 -5.58 8.03
CA ILE A 36 14.42 -6.87 7.43
C ILE A 36 13.35 -7.59 8.27
N PHE A 37 13.36 -7.47 9.59
CA PHE A 37 12.49 -8.28 10.44
C PHE A 37 11.52 -7.47 11.29
N LEU A 38 11.89 -6.25 11.68
CA LEU A 38 11.15 -5.44 12.64
C LEU A 38 10.36 -4.28 11.99
N GLY A 39 10.40 -4.16 10.67
CA GLY A 39 9.66 -3.14 9.94
C GLY A 39 10.13 -1.71 10.15
N LYS A 40 11.40 -1.51 10.51
CA LYS A 40 12.02 -0.19 10.63
C LYS A 40 12.38 0.46 9.27
N SER A 41 11.85 -0.06 8.17
CA SER A 41 12.15 0.42 6.81
C SER A 41 10.85 0.76 6.08
N ALA A 42 10.93 1.65 5.08
CA ALA A 42 9.78 2.02 4.25
C ALA A 42 9.16 0.81 3.50
N VAL A 43 9.95 -0.24 3.29
CA VAL A 43 9.55 -1.46 2.57
C VAL A 43 8.92 -2.53 3.49
N TYR A 44 8.68 -2.22 4.78
CA TYR A 44 8.11 -3.14 5.77
C TYR A 44 6.82 -3.82 5.31
N PHE A 45 6.02 -3.17 4.46
CA PHE A 45 4.74 -3.70 3.99
C PHE A 45 4.88 -5.04 3.25
N ILE A 46 6.05 -5.34 2.70
CA ILE A 46 6.34 -6.66 2.10
C ILE A 46 6.23 -7.79 3.13
N LEU A 47 6.60 -7.56 4.40
CA LEU A 47 6.44 -8.54 5.47
C LEU A 47 4.95 -8.82 5.74
N ILE A 48 4.10 -7.80 5.65
CA ILE A 48 2.65 -7.94 5.78
C ILE A 48 2.09 -8.75 4.59
N ILE A 49 2.59 -8.53 3.37
CA ILE A 49 2.21 -9.34 2.20
C ILE A 49 2.54 -10.84 2.43
N PHE A 50 3.68 -11.16 3.03
CA PHE A 50 3.98 -12.56 3.38
C PHE A 50 3.01 -13.11 4.43
N GLN A 51 2.63 -12.32 5.44
CA GLN A 51 1.63 -12.74 6.41
C GLN A 51 0.26 -12.97 5.75
N PHE A 52 -0.14 -12.13 4.80
CA PHE A 52 -1.37 -12.33 4.02
C PHE A 52 -1.31 -13.60 3.16
N TYR A 53 -0.16 -13.93 2.60
CA TYR A 53 0.02 -15.18 1.86
C TYR A 53 -0.19 -16.40 2.76
N LEU A 54 0.41 -16.39 3.97
CA LEU A 54 0.20 -17.44 4.96
C LEU A 54 -1.27 -17.50 5.42
N LEU A 55 -1.86 -16.35 5.72
CA LEU A 55 -3.26 -16.24 6.13
C LEU A 55 -4.19 -16.77 5.03
N HIS A 56 -3.88 -16.51 3.76
CA HIS A 56 -4.62 -17.09 2.64
C HIS A 56 -4.51 -18.61 2.62
N ILE A 57 -3.31 -19.19 2.74
CA ILE A 57 -3.13 -20.65 2.76
C ILE A 57 -3.95 -21.30 3.88
N PHE A 58 -3.89 -20.75 5.10
CA PHE A 58 -4.56 -21.36 6.26
C PHE A 58 -6.05 -21.06 6.34
N CYS A 59 -6.49 -19.85 5.96
CA CYS A 59 -7.84 -19.38 6.20
C CYS A 59 -8.73 -19.36 4.96
N ALA A 60 -8.20 -19.45 3.73
CA ALA A 60 -9.02 -19.34 2.52
C ALA A 60 -10.15 -20.38 2.45
N ARG A 61 -9.91 -21.61 2.94
CA ARG A 61 -10.94 -22.66 2.98
C ARG A 61 -12.11 -22.30 3.91
N TYR A 62 -11.84 -21.69 5.05
CA TYR A 62 -12.87 -21.27 6.00
C TYR A 62 -13.60 -20.02 5.51
N LEU A 63 -12.84 -19.02 5.05
CA LEU A 63 -13.38 -17.76 4.50
C LEU A 63 -14.22 -17.99 3.24
N SER A 64 -13.94 -19.03 2.45
CA SER A 64 -14.77 -19.36 1.29
C SER A 64 -16.13 -19.93 1.68
N GLN A 65 -16.27 -20.51 2.87
CA GLN A 65 -17.54 -21.06 3.37
C GLN A 65 -18.34 -20.04 4.19
N TRP A 66 -17.66 -19.15 4.90
CA TRP A 66 -18.32 -18.17 5.75
C TRP A 66 -18.92 -17.00 4.95
N SER A 67 -20.01 -16.44 5.48
CA SER A 67 -20.69 -15.30 4.88
C SER A 67 -19.89 -14.02 5.05
N GLY A 68 -19.55 -13.36 3.94
CA GLY A 68 -18.85 -12.06 3.95
C GLY A 68 -19.62 -10.97 4.69
N LYS A 69 -20.95 -11.08 4.79
CA LYS A 69 -21.79 -10.14 5.57
C LYS A 69 -21.47 -10.14 7.06
N VAL A 70 -20.90 -11.24 7.59
CA VAL A 70 -20.49 -11.37 8.99
C VAL A 70 -18.99 -11.16 9.12
N VAL A 71 -18.20 -11.80 8.26
CA VAL A 71 -16.74 -11.80 8.38
C VAL A 71 -16.14 -10.41 8.14
N ILE A 72 -16.68 -9.63 7.19
CA ILE A 72 -16.17 -8.28 6.90
C ILE A 72 -16.37 -7.33 8.11
N PRO A 73 -17.58 -7.18 8.68
CA PRO A 73 -17.76 -6.37 9.90
C PRO A 73 -16.94 -6.85 11.10
N VAL A 74 -16.82 -8.17 11.31
CA VAL A 74 -16.00 -8.71 12.41
C VAL A 74 -14.53 -8.36 12.21
N ALA A 75 -13.99 -8.52 11.01
CA ALA A 75 -12.63 -8.14 10.69
C ALA A 75 -12.39 -6.63 10.86
N PHE A 76 -13.38 -5.80 10.49
CA PHE A 76 -13.35 -4.36 10.73
C PHE A 76 -13.25 -4.04 12.22
N VAL A 77 -14.11 -4.63 13.06
CA VAL A 77 -14.10 -4.39 14.51
C VAL A 77 -12.79 -4.85 15.14
N ILE A 78 -12.26 -6.02 14.76
CA ILE A 78 -10.97 -6.52 15.26
C ILE A 78 -9.84 -5.56 14.89
N ASN A 79 -9.76 -5.16 13.62
CA ASN A 79 -8.70 -4.27 13.14
C ASN A 79 -8.83 -2.87 13.77
N ALA A 80 -10.05 -2.33 13.85
CA ALA A 80 -10.32 -1.02 14.42
C ALA A 80 -10.02 -1.00 15.92
N GLY A 81 -10.45 -2.02 16.67
CA GLY A 81 -10.14 -2.15 18.09
C GLY A 81 -8.65 -2.29 18.35
N TYR A 82 -7.95 -3.07 17.52
CA TYR A 82 -6.50 -3.22 17.58
C TYR A 82 -5.79 -1.87 17.37
N LEU A 83 -6.12 -1.14 16.31
CA LEU A 83 -5.49 0.17 16.05
C LEU A 83 -5.92 1.23 17.07
N ALA A 84 -7.18 1.24 17.51
CA ALA A 84 -7.67 2.16 18.52
C ALA A 84 -6.92 1.99 19.84
N PHE A 85 -6.62 0.75 20.24
CA PHE A 85 -5.81 0.50 21.42
C PHE A 85 -4.47 1.21 21.34
N PHE A 86 -3.69 1.03 20.26
CA PHE A 86 -2.38 1.68 20.12
C PHE A 86 -2.46 3.19 19.82
N ASN A 87 -3.54 3.67 19.21
CA ASN A 87 -3.69 5.09 18.86
C ASN A 87 -4.17 5.96 20.04
N PHE A 88 -4.84 5.37 21.03
CA PHE A 88 -5.48 6.12 22.12
C PHE A 88 -4.98 5.73 23.52
N THR A 89 -3.98 4.85 23.62
CA THR A 89 -3.34 4.52 24.90
C THR A 89 -1.86 4.84 24.84
N ASP A 90 -1.29 5.19 26.00
CA ASP A 90 0.13 5.51 26.09
C ASP A 90 0.99 4.25 26.12
N ALA A 91 2.21 4.39 25.58
CA ALA A 91 3.21 3.34 25.64
C ALA A 91 3.58 3.05 27.11
N PRO A 92 3.69 1.78 27.51
CA PRO A 92 4.25 1.44 28.80
C PRO A 92 5.68 1.99 28.95
N SER A 93 6.07 2.43 30.14
CA SER A 93 7.33 3.13 30.44
C SER A 93 8.62 2.29 30.35
N HIS A 94 8.58 1.13 29.67
CA HIS A 94 9.71 0.24 29.49
C HIS A 94 10.00 0.02 28.00
N ALA A 95 11.27 -0.27 27.67
CA ALA A 95 11.75 -0.32 26.28
C ALA A 95 10.96 -1.26 25.35
N VAL A 96 10.45 -2.39 25.88
CA VAL A 96 9.62 -3.32 25.09
C VAL A 96 8.26 -2.71 24.76
N GLY A 97 7.61 -2.07 25.73
CA GLY A 97 6.34 -1.37 25.54
C GLY A 97 6.49 -0.23 24.52
N ASP A 98 7.54 0.56 24.67
CA ASP A 98 7.89 1.63 23.72
C ASP A 98 8.06 1.12 22.28
N TYR A 99 8.80 0.02 22.10
CA TYR A 99 8.95 -0.60 20.79
C TYR A 99 7.60 -1.01 20.18
N PHE A 100 6.74 -1.69 20.95
CA PHE A 100 5.44 -2.14 20.44
C PHE A 100 4.53 -0.97 20.07
N TRP A 101 4.52 0.11 20.86
CA TRP A 101 3.69 1.28 20.56
C TRP A 101 4.22 2.13 19.42
N ASN A 102 5.54 2.21 19.23
CA ASN A 102 6.12 3.09 18.21
C ASN A 102 6.48 2.39 16.91
N VAL A 103 6.61 1.05 16.89
CA VAL A 103 7.00 0.29 15.68
C VAL A 103 6.27 -1.05 15.58
N GLY A 104 6.22 -1.80 16.68
CA GLY A 104 5.82 -3.21 16.65
C GLY A 104 4.34 -3.44 16.31
N TYR A 105 3.42 -2.54 16.69
CA TYR A 105 1.99 -2.78 16.53
C TYR A 105 1.54 -2.82 15.08
N TRP A 106 2.22 -2.17 14.16
CA TRP A 106 1.80 -2.20 12.76
C TRP A 106 2.34 -3.38 11.97
N MET A 107 3.23 -4.17 12.58
CA MET A 107 3.87 -5.29 11.92
C MET A 107 2.96 -6.52 11.78
N PRO A 108 2.18 -6.92 12.80
CA PRO A 108 1.23 -8.03 12.69
C PRO A 108 0.11 -7.73 11.68
N PHE A 109 -0.32 -8.77 10.97
CA PHE A 109 -1.45 -8.72 10.03
C PHE A 109 -2.76 -8.29 10.69
N VAL A 110 -2.87 -8.32 12.03
CA VAL A 110 -4.06 -7.89 12.78
C VAL A 110 -4.38 -6.42 12.50
N GLY A 111 -3.37 -5.56 12.40
CA GLY A 111 -3.53 -4.15 12.02
C GLY A 111 -3.98 -3.94 10.57
N TRP A 112 -4.06 -5.01 9.77
CA TRP A 112 -4.41 -4.98 8.35
C TRP A 112 -5.46 -6.02 7.97
N LEU A 113 -6.03 -6.71 8.96
CA LEU A 113 -6.91 -7.86 8.78
C LEU A 113 -8.16 -7.48 7.98
N PHE A 114 -8.69 -6.29 8.24
CA PHE A 114 -9.86 -5.79 7.52
C PHE A 114 -9.59 -5.69 6.01
N TYR A 115 -8.44 -5.14 5.61
CA TYR A 115 -8.08 -5.02 4.20
C TYR A 115 -7.89 -6.37 3.52
N PHE A 116 -7.28 -7.33 4.22
CA PHE A 116 -7.13 -8.70 3.70
C PHE A 116 -8.50 -9.34 3.45
N VAL A 117 -9.39 -9.29 4.43
CA VAL A 117 -10.74 -9.87 4.33
C VAL A 117 -11.56 -9.16 3.25
N LEU A 118 -11.50 -7.82 3.21
CA LEU A 118 -12.18 -7.03 2.19
C LEU A 118 -11.69 -7.37 0.78
N GLY A 119 -10.37 -7.52 0.60
CA GLY A 119 -9.78 -7.96 -0.66
C GLY A 119 -10.19 -9.38 -1.06
N PHE A 120 -10.19 -10.31 -0.10
CA PHE A 120 -10.60 -11.70 -0.31
C PHE A 120 -12.05 -11.79 -0.80
N TYR A 121 -12.99 -11.18 -0.07
CA TYR A 121 -14.41 -11.19 -0.47
C TYR A 121 -14.69 -10.29 -1.67
N GLY A 122 -13.92 -9.22 -1.85
CA GLY A 122 -14.01 -8.36 -3.04
C GLY A 122 -13.65 -9.11 -4.32
N GLY A 123 -12.62 -9.96 -4.27
CA GLY A 123 -12.27 -10.85 -5.38
C GLY A 123 -13.29 -11.98 -5.57
N LYS A 124 -13.70 -12.64 -4.48
CA LYS A 124 -14.69 -13.75 -4.51
C LYS A 124 -16.04 -13.31 -5.08
N ASN A 125 -16.50 -12.11 -4.70
CA ASN A 125 -17.82 -11.58 -5.05
C ASN A 125 -17.71 -10.40 -6.03
N TYR A 126 -16.76 -10.46 -6.96
CA TYR A 126 -16.40 -9.35 -7.85
C TYR A 126 -17.62 -8.73 -8.57
N GLU A 127 -18.49 -9.55 -9.16
CA GLU A 127 -19.68 -9.06 -9.87
C GLU A 127 -20.65 -8.31 -8.96
N ALA A 128 -20.80 -8.74 -7.71
CA ALA A 128 -21.63 -8.04 -6.72
C ALA A 128 -21.02 -6.69 -6.32
N ILE A 129 -19.69 -6.62 -6.19
CA ILE A 129 -18.98 -5.37 -5.97
C ILE A 129 -19.17 -4.43 -7.17
N VAL A 130 -19.01 -4.91 -8.40
CA VAL A 130 -19.25 -4.12 -9.61
C VAL A 130 -20.68 -3.58 -9.67
N ALA A 131 -21.68 -4.38 -9.28
CA ALA A 131 -23.07 -3.95 -9.21
C ALA A 131 -23.28 -2.84 -8.16
N MET A 132 -22.70 -2.99 -6.96
CA MET A 132 -22.71 -1.95 -5.91
C MET A 132 -22.05 -0.65 -6.41
N LEU A 133 -20.95 -0.77 -7.16
CA LEU A 133 -20.19 0.33 -7.74
C LEU A 133 -20.91 1.10 -8.87
N ARG A 134 -22.17 0.77 -9.19
CA ARG A 134 -22.99 1.59 -10.10
C ARG A 134 -23.51 2.85 -9.44
N SER A 135 -23.63 2.87 -8.11
CA SER A 135 -24.13 4.02 -7.35
C SER A 135 -23.15 5.19 -7.33
N LYS A 136 -23.59 6.38 -7.76
CA LYS A 136 -22.74 7.60 -7.77
C LYS A 136 -22.36 8.08 -6.37
N TRP A 137 -23.11 7.69 -5.33
CA TRP A 137 -22.85 8.03 -3.94
C TRP A 137 -21.44 7.62 -3.47
N ILE A 138 -20.84 6.61 -4.10
CA ILE A 138 -19.48 6.13 -3.80
C ILE A 138 -18.41 7.21 -4.01
N LEU A 139 -18.65 8.22 -4.86
CA LEU A 139 -17.70 9.33 -5.04
C LEU A 139 -17.74 10.36 -3.91
N ILE A 140 -18.82 10.39 -3.13
CA ILE A 140 -18.99 11.33 -2.01
C ILE A 140 -18.34 10.76 -0.73
N ILE A 141 -18.32 9.43 -0.58
CA ILE A 141 -17.83 8.75 0.62
C ILE A 141 -16.38 9.14 0.98
N PRO A 142 -15.41 9.24 0.06
CA PRO A 142 -14.06 9.71 0.41
C PRO A 142 -14.01 11.11 0.97
N GLY A 143 -14.88 12.02 0.50
CA GLY A 143 -14.97 13.38 1.04
C GLY A 143 -15.48 13.38 2.49
N ILE A 144 -16.48 12.55 2.78
CA ILE A 144 -17.00 12.36 4.15
C ILE A 144 -15.94 11.71 5.04
N ALA A 145 -15.27 10.67 4.58
CA ALA A 145 -14.22 9.99 5.32
C ALA A 145 -13.01 10.90 5.58
N LEU A 146 -12.63 11.73 4.60
CA LEU A 146 -11.59 12.75 4.76
C LEU A 146 -11.98 13.78 5.80
N ALA A 147 -13.21 14.31 5.74
CA ALA A 147 -13.71 15.25 6.75
C ALA A 147 -13.70 14.63 8.15
N GLY A 148 -14.10 13.37 8.28
CA GLY A 148 -14.02 12.60 9.53
C GLY A 148 -12.58 12.49 10.05
N MET A 149 -11.63 12.16 9.18
CA MET A 149 -10.20 12.06 9.53
C MET A 149 -9.61 13.41 9.98
N LEU A 150 -9.98 14.50 9.30
CA LEU A 150 -9.55 15.86 9.67
C LEU A 150 -10.14 16.28 11.02
N LEU A 151 -11.40 15.93 11.30
CA LEU A 151 -12.01 16.16 12.61
C LEU A 151 -11.32 15.34 13.72
N MET A 152 -11.02 14.06 13.46
CA MET A 152 -10.27 13.22 14.40
C MET A 152 -8.89 13.80 14.71
N ASN A 153 -8.16 14.27 13.68
CA ASN A 153 -6.87 14.91 13.89
C ASN A 153 -7.00 16.20 14.72
N LYS A 154 -8.03 17.02 14.50
CA LYS A 154 -8.28 18.25 15.26
C LYS A 154 -8.53 17.98 16.75
N TYR A 155 -9.28 16.93 17.10
CA TYR A 155 -9.68 16.68 18.49
C TYR A 155 -8.71 15.76 19.26
N PHE A 156 -8.08 14.81 18.58
CA PHE A 156 -7.25 13.78 19.22
C PHE A 156 -5.76 13.93 18.90
N MET A 157 -5.37 14.91 18.06
CA MET A 157 -3.97 15.18 17.69
C MET A 157 -3.20 13.95 17.21
N ILE A 158 -3.91 12.98 16.62
CA ILE A 158 -3.32 11.72 16.15
C ILE A 158 -2.31 12.04 15.05
N SER A 159 -1.10 11.50 15.19
CA SER A 159 -0.02 11.66 14.21
C SER A 159 -0.49 11.28 12.80
N PRO A 160 -0.06 12.02 11.76
CA PRO A 160 -0.46 11.74 10.38
C PRO A 160 0.26 10.49 9.86
N ASP A 161 -0.36 9.32 10.06
CA ASP A 161 0.16 8.03 9.60
C ASP A 161 -0.95 7.19 8.91
N SER A 162 -0.57 6.33 7.98
CA SER A 162 -1.37 5.24 7.42
C SER A 162 -1.96 4.25 8.46
N LYS A 163 -1.39 4.17 9.65
CA LYS A 163 -1.73 3.19 10.71
C LYS A 163 -2.76 3.70 11.72
N ARG A 164 -3.55 4.69 11.31
CA ARG A 164 -4.62 5.26 12.14
C ARG A 164 -5.90 4.45 12.00
N VAL A 165 -6.71 4.42 13.06
CA VAL A 165 -8.01 3.74 13.03
C VAL A 165 -8.98 4.34 11.99
N ASP A 166 -8.96 5.65 11.78
CA ASP A 166 -9.83 6.35 10.83
C ASP A 166 -9.41 6.12 9.35
N MET A 167 -8.15 5.74 9.12
CA MET A 167 -7.65 5.37 7.78
C MET A 167 -8.35 4.12 7.22
N LEU A 168 -8.88 3.22 8.08
CA LEU A 168 -9.63 2.04 7.63
C LEU A 168 -10.81 2.41 6.73
N LEU A 169 -11.55 3.46 7.09
CA LEU A 169 -12.70 3.93 6.29
C LEU A 169 -12.23 4.78 5.10
N TYR A 170 -11.27 5.68 5.33
CA TYR A 170 -10.77 6.56 4.28
C TYR A 170 -10.13 5.77 3.13
N ALA A 171 -9.16 4.89 3.42
CA ALA A 171 -8.49 4.09 2.40
C ALA A 171 -9.48 3.20 1.63
N CYS A 172 -10.39 2.52 2.32
CA CYS A 172 -11.42 1.71 1.65
C CYS A 172 -12.32 2.53 0.74
N SER A 173 -12.74 3.72 1.17
CA SER A 173 -13.56 4.60 0.34
C SER A 173 -12.82 5.03 -0.93
N VAL A 174 -11.55 5.41 -0.81
CA VAL A 174 -10.70 5.79 -1.96
C VAL A 174 -10.51 4.61 -2.90
N ILE A 175 -10.25 3.41 -2.39
CA ILE A 175 -10.13 2.18 -3.19
C ILE A 175 -11.43 1.94 -3.98
N PHE A 176 -12.60 2.00 -3.34
CA PHE A 176 -13.87 1.83 -4.03
C PHE A 176 -14.16 2.94 -5.05
N SER A 177 -13.75 4.18 -4.80
CA SER A 177 -13.87 5.26 -5.79
C SER A 177 -12.94 5.06 -6.99
N ILE A 178 -11.70 4.59 -6.77
CA ILE A 178 -10.78 4.22 -7.85
C ILE A 178 -11.37 3.07 -8.67
N MET A 179 -11.92 2.03 -8.02
CA MET A 179 -12.59 0.93 -8.71
C MET A 179 -13.83 1.41 -9.49
N PHE A 180 -14.65 2.28 -8.89
CA PHE A 180 -15.81 2.90 -9.55
C PHE A 180 -15.40 3.61 -10.85
N ILE A 181 -14.33 4.40 -10.80
CA ILE A 181 -13.79 5.10 -11.95
C ILE A 181 -13.23 4.08 -12.96
N GLY A 182 -12.44 3.12 -12.48
CA GLY A 182 -11.78 2.09 -13.29
C GLY A 182 -12.74 1.24 -14.12
N ILE A 183 -13.87 0.82 -13.55
CA ILE A 183 -14.89 0.00 -14.24
C ILE A 183 -15.54 0.74 -15.43
N ARG A 184 -15.50 2.08 -15.44
CA ARG A 184 -16.06 2.89 -16.54
C ARG A 184 -15.12 3.04 -17.72
N PHE A 185 -13.83 2.77 -17.53
CA PHE A 185 -12.86 2.78 -18.62
C PHE A 185 -12.93 1.47 -19.40
N GLN A 186 -13.19 1.56 -20.71
CA GLN A 186 -13.18 0.39 -21.60
C GLN A 186 -11.77 -0.17 -21.82
N ARG A 187 -10.74 0.70 -21.75
CA ARG A 187 -9.33 0.35 -21.88
C ARG A 187 -8.51 1.19 -20.92
N VAL A 188 -7.49 0.58 -20.31
CA VAL A 188 -6.56 1.28 -19.42
C VAL A 188 -5.63 2.16 -20.27
N PRO A 189 -5.55 3.48 -20.01
CA PRO A 189 -4.62 4.38 -20.71
C PRO A 189 -3.17 3.90 -20.65
N ARG A 190 -2.41 4.11 -21.74
CA ARG A 190 -1.01 3.67 -21.85
C ARG A 190 -0.10 4.22 -20.75
N PHE A 191 -0.34 5.45 -20.28
CA PHE A 191 0.45 6.04 -19.20
C PHE A 191 0.20 5.33 -17.86
N ILE A 192 -1.04 4.92 -17.56
CA ILE A 192 -1.38 4.14 -16.36
C ILE A 192 -0.72 2.77 -16.44
N MET A 193 -0.75 2.15 -17.62
CA MET A 193 -0.05 0.89 -17.88
C MET A 193 1.46 1.01 -17.67
N LEU A 194 2.07 2.11 -18.13
CA LEU A 194 3.47 2.39 -17.90
C LEU A 194 3.76 2.42 -16.40
N ILE A 195 3.07 3.26 -15.63
CA ILE A 195 3.25 3.37 -14.18
C ILE A 195 3.04 2.01 -13.49
N SER A 196 1.99 1.27 -13.90
CA SER A 196 1.67 -0.05 -13.37
C SER A 196 2.80 -1.06 -13.54
N ASN A 197 3.46 -1.08 -14.71
CA ASN A 197 4.59 -1.98 -14.99
C ASN A 197 5.80 -1.74 -14.06
N TYR A 198 5.91 -0.54 -13.49
CA TYR A 198 6.97 -0.13 -12.56
C TYR A 198 6.49 -0.03 -11.10
N SER A 199 5.22 -0.35 -10.81
CA SER A 199 4.59 -0.09 -9.50
C SER A 199 5.34 -0.69 -8.30
N PHE A 200 5.84 -1.92 -8.43
CA PHE A 200 6.63 -2.56 -7.38
C PHE A 200 7.95 -1.83 -7.13
N SER A 201 8.63 -1.40 -8.20
CA SER A 201 9.88 -0.65 -8.10
C SER A 201 9.67 0.77 -7.57
N ILE A 202 8.58 1.42 -7.95
CA ILE A 202 8.16 2.71 -7.40
C ILE A 202 7.92 2.59 -5.89
N PHE A 203 7.23 1.53 -5.44
CA PHE A 203 7.05 1.24 -4.02
C PHE A 203 8.37 1.07 -3.27
N LEU A 204 9.36 0.40 -3.87
CA LEU A 204 10.67 0.19 -3.26
C LEU A 204 11.51 1.47 -3.17
N LEU A 205 11.48 2.31 -4.21
CA LEU A 205 12.40 3.44 -4.40
C LEU A 205 11.85 4.80 -3.96
N ASN A 206 10.54 4.94 -3.73
CA ASN A 206 9.94 6.26 -3.47
C ASN A 206 10.58 6.98 -2.27
N MET A 207 10.73 6.30 -1.14
CA MET A 207 11.25 6.91 0.09
C MET A 207 12.74 7.21 -0.03
N PHE A 208 13.49 6.36 -0.75
CA PHE A 208 14.88 6.63 -1.09
C PHE A 208 15.01 7.98 -1.80
N PHE A 209 14.20 8.25 -2.82
CA PHE A 209 14.24 9.52 -3.53
C PHE A 209 13.67 10.69 -2.72
N PHE A 210 12.65 10.48 -1.89
CA PHE A 210 12.20 11.53 -0.96
C PHE A 210 13.30 11.96 0.01
N VAL A 211 14.06 10.99 0.56
CA VAL A 211 15.22 11.29 1.40
C VAL A 211 16.28 12.07 0.61
N LEU A 212 16.60 11.66 -0.62
CA LEU A 212 17.55 12.41 -1.46
C LEU A 212 17.09 13.84 -1.76
N ILE A 213 15.80 14.03 -2.10
CA ILE A 213 15.23 15.35 -2.39
C ILE A 213 15.20 16.21 -1.13
N SER A 214 15.06 15.62 0.06
CA SER A 214 15.05 16.37 1.33
C SER A 214 16.39 17.06 1.64
N TYR A 215 17.49 16.62 1.03
CA TYR A 215 18.79 17.31 1.12
C TYR A 215 18.91 18.51 0.17
N VAL A 216 17.93 18.74 -0.70
CA VAL A 216 17.89 19.88 -1.63
C VAL A 216 16.88 20.88 -1.11
N GLU A 217 17.34 22.12 -0.87
CA GLU A 217 16.44 23.17 -0.41
C GLU A 217 15.32 23.44 -1.44
N PRO A 218 14.06 23.60 -0.99
CA PRO A 218 12.96 23.90 -1.87
C PRO A 218 13.17 25.27 -2.52
N PRO A 219 12.98 25.41 -3.85
CA PRO A 219 13.06 26.70 -4.50
C PRO A 219 12.07 27.71 -3.90
N VAL A 220 12.54 28.92 -3.62
CA VAL A 220 11.79 29.98 -2.90
C VAL A 220 10.45 30.34 -3.58
N PHE A 221 10.34 30.11 -4.88
CA PHE A 221 9.12 30.42 -5.65
C PHE A 221 8.03 29.34 -5.56
N LEU A 222 8.32 28.17 -4.98
CA LEU A 222 7.33 27.10 -4.82
C LEU A 222 6.63 27.21 -3.46
N ASN A 223 5.30 27.21 -3.48
CA ASN A 223 4.50 27.01 -2.27
C ASN A 223 4.43 25.51 -1.93
N ILE A 224 3.87 25.18 -0.76
CA ILE A 224 3.79 23.79 -0.26
C ILE A 224 3.09 22.87 -1.27
N ALA A 225 2.00 23.32 -1.89
CA ALA A 225 1.23 22.51 -2.82
C ALA A 225 2.00 22.25 -4.12
N THR A 226 2.60 23.28 -4.71
CA THR A 226 3.38 23.15 -5.94
C THR A 226 4.65 22.34 -5.69
N TYR A 227 5.34 22.56 -4.56
CA TYR A 227 6.49 21.74 -4.15
C TYR A 227 6.10 20.27 -3.99
N SER A 228 4.99 19.96 -3.32
CA SER A 228 4.53 18.58 -3.12
C SER A 228 4.22 17.87 -4.44
N ILE A 229 3.55 18.55 -5.38
CA ILE A 229 3.25 18.01 -6.71
C ILE A 229 4.54 17.79 -7.51
N SER A 230 5.45 18.78 -7.49
CA SER A 230 6.75 18.66 -8.16
C SER A 230 7.59 17.52 -7.59
N ALA A 231 7.69 17.41 -6.27
CA ALA A 231 8.41 16.34 -5.58
C ALA A 231 7.82 14.96 -5.92
N PHE A 232 6.49 14.83 -5.97
CA PHE A 232 5.82 13.61 -6.40
C PHE A 232 6.17 13.23 -7.84
N ILE A 233 6.07 14.17 -8.79
CA ILE A 233 6.37 13.92 -10.21
C ILE A 233 7.84 13.56 -10.41
N ILE A 234 8.76 14.32 -9.81
CA ILE A 234 10.20 14.08 -9.88
C ILE A 234 10.52 12.70 -9.32
N THR A 235 10.01 12.38 -8.12
CA THR A 235 10.21 11.07 -7.49
C THR A 235 9.70 9.93 -8.37
N LEU A 236 8.52 10.08 -8.96
CA LEU A 236 7.95 9.08 -9.88
C LEU A 236 8.84 8.85 -11.10
N VAL A 237 9.32 9.94 -11.73
CA VAL A 237 10.21 9.86 -12.90
C VAL A 237 11.54 9.21 -12.52
N LEU A 238 12.13 9.59 -11.39
CA LEU A 238 13.38 9.00 -10.90
C LEU A 238 13.23 7.50 -10.59
N CYS A 239 12.13 7.09 -9.94
CA CYS A 239 11.84 5.68 -9.70
C CYS A 239 11.77 4.88 -11.01
N ILE A 240 11.01 5.37 -12.00
CA ILE A 240 10.86 4.71 -13.31
C ILE A 240 12.21 4.67 -14.04
N GLY A 241 12.93 5.80 -14.09
CA GLY A 241 14.23 5.92 -14.75
C GLY A 241 15.30 5.00 -14.16
N THR A 242 15.47 5.01 -12.84
CA THR A 242 16.41 4.12 -12.15
C THR A 242 16.05 2.66 -12.36
N THR A 243 14.76 2.32 -12.31
CA THR A 243 14.31 0.95 -12.57
C THR A 243 14.63 0.51 -13.99
N TYR A 244 14.36 1.38 -14.97
CA TYR A 244 14.63 1.12 -16.38
C TYR A 244 16.13 0.88 -16.64
N VAL A 245 17.01 1.71 -16.07
CA VAL A 245 18.46 1.59 -16.19
C VAL A 245 18.96 0.31 -15.53
N PHE A 246 18.55 0.04 -14.29
CA PHE A 246 18.99 -1.16 -13.57
C PHE A 246 18.52 -2.45 -14.26
N ASN A 247 17.30 -2.48 -14.79
CA ASN A 247 16.78 -3.67 -15.48
C ASN A 247 17.45 -3.95 -16.84
N GLN A 248 18.29 -3.05 -17.37
CA GLN A 248 19.18 -3.38 -18.50
C GLN A 248 20.26 -4.40 -18.10
N PHE A 249 20.63 -4.44 -16.81
CA PHE A 249 21.59 -5.39 -16.28
C PHE A 249 20.90 -6.69 -15.85
N ARG A 250 21.55 -7.84 -16.09
CA ARG A 250 21.01 -9.18 -15.77
C ARG A 250 20.51 -9.33 -14.33
N PHE A 251 21.16 -8.65 -13.38
CA PHE A 251 20.86 -8.73 -11.95
C PHE A 251 20.08 -7.53 -11.41
N GLY A 252 19.92 -6.44 -12.16
CA GLY A 252 19.35 -5.21 -11.60
C GLY A 252 17.89 -5.36 -11.15
N LYS A 253 17.13 -6.25 -11.78
CA LYS A 253 15.78 -6.63 -11.33
C LYS A 253 15.71 -7.18 -9.90
N TYR A 254 16.82 -7.70 -9.35
CA TYR A 254 16.90 -8.20 -7.98
C TYR A 254 17.27 -7.12 -6.97
N PHE A 255 17.66 -5.93 -7.43
CA PHE A 255 17.95 -4.78 -6.58
C PHE A 255 16.74 -3.85 -6.48
N VAL A 256 16.17 -3.48 -7.63
CA VAL A 256 15.12 -2.46 -7.71
C VAL A 256 13.74 -3.02 -8.10
N GLY A 257 13.61 -4.34 -8.18
CA GLY A 257 12.39 -4.98 -8.66
C GLY A 257 12.35 -5.14 -10.18
N ALA A 258 11.58 -6.13 -10.63
CA ALA A 258 11.43 -6.44 -12.05
C ALA A 258 10.33 -5.57 -12.68
N VAL A 259 10.59 -5.11 -13.91
CA VAL A 259 9.53 -4.52 -14.76
C VAL A 259 8.59 -5.62 -15.20
N MET A 260 7.31 -5.50 -14.85
CA MET A 260 6.29 -6.51 -15.14
C MET A 260 5.37 -5.97 -16.24
N PRO A 261 5.66 -6.22 -17.53
CA PRO A 261 4.78 -5.78 -18.61
C PRO A 261 3.44 -6.51 -18.46
N PHE A 262 2.39 -5.74 -18.17
CA PHE A 262 1.04 -6.29 -18.11
C PHE A 262 0.61 -6.69 -19.52
N LYS A 263 0.61 -8.00 -19.80
CA LYS A 263 0.03 -8.54 -21.03
C LYS A 263 -1.49 -8.38 -20.93
N VAL A 264 -2.04 -7.42 -21.66
CA VAL A 264 -3.48 -7.38 -21.90
C VAL A 264 -3.79 -8.65 -22.67
N ALA A 265 -4.35 -9.65 -22.00
CA ALA A 265 -4.96 -10.76 -22.70
C ALA A 265 -6.05 -10.14 -23.58
N HIS A 266 -5.86 -10.16 -24.91
CA HIS A 266 -6.93 -9.89 -25.87
C HIS A 266 -8.03 -10.90 -25.59
N THR A 267 -8.92 -10.57 -24.66
CA THR A 267 -10.04 -11.41 -24.31
C THR A 267 -11.14 -11.02 -25.29
N GLU A 268 -11.55 -11.98 -26.10
CA GLU A 268 -12.67 -12.02 -27.06
C GLU A 268 -14.05 -11.66 -26.44
N ARG A 269 -14.05 -11.05 -25.23
CA ARG A 269 -15.23 -10.70 -24.43
C ARG A 269 -16.04 -9.56 -25.04
N TYR A 270 -15.50 -8.83 -26.01
CA TYR A 270 -16.22 -7.76 -26.69
C TYR A 270 -17.17 -8.27 -27.78
N ASP A 271 -16.92 -9.45 -28.35
CA ASP A 271 -17.76 -9.96 -29.43
C ASP A 271 -19.03 -10.65 -28.90
N GLU A 272 -18.97 -11.35 -27.76
CA GLU A 272 -20.17 -11.97 -27.17
C GLU A 272 -21.22 -10.96 -26.68
N VAL A 273 -20.79 -9.81 -26.12
CA VAL A 273 -21.71 -8.79 -25.60
C VAL A 273 -22.38 -8.01 -26.75
N THR A 274 -21.70 -7.89 -27.89
CA THR A 274 -22.22 -7.21 -29.08
C THR A 274 -23.15 -8.15 -29.87
N LEU A 275 -22.81 -9.43 -29.98
CA LEU A 275 -23.68 -10.47 -30.60
C LEU A 275 -25.01 -10.65 -29.86
N ARG A 276 -25.03 -10.57 -28.52
CA ARG A 276 -26.28 -10.63 -27.74
C ARG A 276 -27.15 -9.38 -27.83
N ARG A 277 -26.61 -8.25 -28.31
CA ARG A 277 -27.37 -7.00 -28.51
C ARG A 277 -27.91 -6.83 -29.93
N GLY A 278 -27.39 -7.58 -30.90
CA GLY A 278 -27.90 -7.62 -32.28
C GLY A 278 -29.02 -8.64 -32.54
N LEU A 279 -29.41 -9.41 -31.51
CA LEU A 279 -30.43 -10.48 -31.59
C LEU A 279 -31.65 -10.22 -30.69
N LYS A 280 -31.95 -8.95 -30.39
CA LYS A 280 -33.20 -8.55 -29.72
C LYS A 280 -33.93 -7.51 -30.53
#